data_AF-A0A0T9EU89-F1
#
_entry.id   AF-A0A0T9EU89-F1
#
_cell.length_a   1.000
_cell.length_b   1.000
_cell.length_c   1.000
_cell.angle_alpha   90.00
_cell.angle_beta   90.00
_cell.angle_gamma   90.00
#
_symmetry.space_group_name_H-M   'P 1'
#
loop_
_entity.id
_entity.type
_entity.pdbx_description
1 polymer ?
#
loop_
_entity_poly.entity_id
_entity_poly.type
_entity_poly.pdbx_seq_one_letter_code
_entity_poly.pdbx_strand_id
1 'polypeptide(L)' 'MRDLEATQTELVSRGVSIAREPRREPWGLHEMHVTDPDGITLIFVEVPEGHPLRTDTRA' A
#
# COMPACT_ATOMS: atom_id res chain seq x y z
N MET A 1 -4.08 10.79 -3.39
CA MET A 1 -4.31 9.55 -2.64
C MET A 1 -3.79 9.81 -1.25
N ARG A 2 -4.71 10.03 -0.30
CA ARG A 2 -4.42 10.22 1.12
C ARG A 2 -5.27 9.17 1.82
N ASP A 3 -4.69 8.51 2.82
CA ASP A 3 -5.29 7.55 3.74
C ASP A 3 -5.20 6.06 3.34
N LEU A 4 -4.01 5.49 3.58
CA LEU A 4 -3.77 4.04 3.65
C LEU A 4 -4.71 3.35 4.66
N GLU A 5 -5.08 4.02 5.75
CA GLU A 5 -6.06 3.51 6.73
C GLU A 5 -7.47 3.40 6.14
N ALA A 6 -7.89 4.38 5.33
CA ALA A 6 -9.17 4.31 4.61
C ALA A 6 -9.15 3.17 3.60
N THR A 7 -8.03 3.01 2.88
CA THR A 7 -7.82 1.91 1.93
C THR A 7 -7.84 0.54 2.63
N GLN A 8 -7.19 0.43 3.80
CA GLN A 8 -7.22 -0.76 4.64
C GLN A 8 -8.64 -1.13 5.09
N THR A 9 -9.42 -0.14 5.54
CA THR A 9 -10.81 -0.36 5.96
C THR A 9 -11.68 -0.83 4.80
N GLU A 10 -11.49 -0.24 3.62
CA GLU A 10 -12.17 -0.59 2.37
C GLU A 10 -11.84 -2.04 1.96
N LEU A 11 -10.57 -2.41 1.98
CA LEU A 11 -10.09 -3.75 1.64
C LEU A 11 -10.63 -4.81 2.62
N VAL A 12 -10.55 -4.54 3.93
CA VAL A 12 -11.12 -5.44 4.95
C VAL A 12 -12.63 -5.60 4.75
N SER A 13 -13.35 -4.52 4.43
CA SER A 13 -14.79 -4.59 4.15
C SER A 13 -15.12 -5.41 2.91
N ARG A 14 -14.19 -5.57 1.96
CA ARG A 14 -14.33 -6.44 0.78
C ARG A 14 -13.94 -7.90 1.03
N GLY A 15 -13.55 -8.24 2.26
CA GLY A 15 -13.11 -9.59 2.61
C GLY A 15 -11.64 -9.86 2.29
N VAL A 16 -10.87 -8.82 1.98
CA VAL A 16 -9.43 -8.94 1.74
C VAL A 16 -8.73 -9.05 3.09
N SER A 17 -7.93 -10.10 3.27
CA SER A 17 -7.19 -10.34 4.51
C SER A 17 -5.89 -9.54 4.50
N ILE A 18 -5.65 -8.74 5.55
CA ILE A 18 -4.39 -8.00 5.67
C ILE A 18 -3.31 -8.94 6.19
N ALA A 19 -2.45 -9.39 5.29
CA ALA A 19 -1.29 -10.20 5.63
C ALA A 19 -0.20 -9.37 6.32
N ARG A 20 -0.11 -8.07 5.99
CA ARG A 20 0.84 -7.13 6.60
C ARG A 20 0.29 -5.72 6.55
N GLU A 21 0.19 -5.11 7.72
CA GLU A 21 -0.29 -3.73 7.89
C GLU A 21 0.57 -2.73 7.11
N PRO A 22 -0.01 -1.58 6.70
CA PRO A 22 0.72 -0.50 6.07
C PRO A 22 1.81 0.02 7.00
N ARG A 23 3.08 -0.22 6.66
CA ARG A 23 4.21 0.32 7.40
C ARG A 23 5.14 1.10 6.50
N ARG A 24 5.73 2.14 7.08
CA ARG A 24 6.75 2.94 6.43
C ARG A 24 8.08 2.20 6.48
N GLU A 25 8.60 1.85 5.32
CA GLU A 25 9.88 1.20 5.18
C GLU A 25 11.03 2.20 5.27
N PRO A 26 12.26 1.75 5.56
CA PRO A 26 13.42 2.64 5.74
C PRO A 26 13.78 3.46 4.48
N TRP A 27 13.36 3.02 3.30
CA TRP A 27 13.50 3.79 2.05
C TRP A 27 12.45 4.89 1.90
N GLY A 28 11.45 4.97 2.78
CA GLY A 28 10.46 6.05 2.83
C GLY A 28 9.15 5.77 2.10
N LEU A 29 8.94 4.56 1.57
CA LEU A 29 7.66 4.13 1.00
C LEU A 29 6.78 3.49 2.08
N HIS A 30 5.47 3.59 1.94
CA HIS A 30 4.56 2.78 2.75
C HIS A 30 4.19 1.53 1.98
N GLU A 31 4.38 0.37 2.59
CA GLU A 31 4.04 -0.92 2.00
C GLU A 31 3.00 -1.64 2.84
N MET A 32 1.96 -2.15 2.18
CA MET A 32 0.91 -2.98 2.76
C MET A 32 0.74 -4.24 1.92
N HIS A 33 0.66 -5.40 2.57
CA HIS A 33 0.43 -6.66 1.86
C HIS A 33 -0.94 -7.19 2.25
N VAL A 34 -1.70 -7.60 1.24
CA VAL A 34 -3.01 -8.16 1.44
C VAL A 34 -3.18 -9.42 0.61
N THR A 35 -3.96 -10.37 1.13
CA THR A 35 -4.34 -11.59 0.44
C THR A 35 -5.80 -11.47 0.05
N ASP A 36 -6.02 -11.47 -1.25
CA ASP A 36 -7.36 -11.51 -1.84
C ASP A 36 -8.03 -12.87 -1.57
N PRO A 37 -9.37 -12.97 -1.53
CA PRO A 37 -10.09 -14.24 -1.39
C PRO A 37 -9.67 -15.33 -2.39
N ASP A 38 -9.18 -14.96 -3.57
CA ASP A 38 -8.63 -15.90 -4.56
C ASP A 38 -7.22 -16.44 -4.20
N GLY A 39 -6.67 -16.06 -3.04
CA GLY A 39 -5.35 -16.47 -2.56
C GLY A 39 -4.18 -15.69 -3.17
N ILE A 40 -4.48 -14.59 -3.87
CA ILE A 40 -3.47 -13.75 -4.53
C ILE A 40 -2.94 -12.72 -3.53
N THR A 41 -1.61 -12.62 -3.43
CA THR A 41 -0.95 -11.58 -2.63
C THR A 41 -0.84 -10.29 -3.45
N LEU A 42 -1.57 -9.26 -3.05
CA LEU A 42 -1.41 -7.91 -3.56
C LEU A 42 -0.50 -7.09 -2.64
N ILE A 43 0.47 -6.40 -3.24
CA ILE A 43 1.39 -5.50 -2.55
C ILE A 43 1.01 -4.08 -2.95
N PHE A 44 0.52 -3.32 -1.97
CA PHE A 44 0.19 -1.91 -2.12
C PHE A 44 1.37 -1.07 -1.65
N VAL A 45 1.89 -0.24 -2.55
CA VAL A 45 2.99 0.68 -2.27
C VAL A 45 2.49 2.10 -2.44
N GLU A 46 2.52 2.88 -1.35
CA GLU A 46 2.23 4.31 -1.40
C GLU A 46 3.55 5.09 -1.39
N VAL A 47 3.70 5.93 -2.42
CA VAL A 47 4.83 6.86 -2.57
C VAL A 47 4.45 8.21 -1.96
N PRO A 48 5.02 8.62 -0.81
CA PRO A 48 4.64 9.88 -0.17
C PRO A 48 5.00 11.09 -1.04
N GLU A 49 4.30 12.21 -0.85
CA GLU A 49 4.45 13.42 -1.68
C GLU A 49 5.87 13.98 -1.74
N GLY A 50 6.68 13.76 -0.70
CA GLY A 50 8.09 14.20 -0.66
C GLY A 50 9.12 13.16 -1.16
N HIS A 51 8.67 12.04 -1.74
CA HIS A 51 9.58 10.94 -2.09
C HIS A 51 10.26 11.15 -3.45
N PRO A 52 11.58 10.90 -3.59
CA PRO A 52 12.30 11.10 -4.85
C PRO A 52 11.73 10.29 -6.03
N LEU A 53 11.19 9.09 -5.79
CA LEU A 53 10.46 8.29 -6.82
C LEU A 53 9.26 9.03 -7.46
N ARG A 54 8.62 9.96 -6.74
CA ARG A 54 7.50 10.73 -7.27
C ARG A 54 7.95 11.83 -8.25
N THR A 55 9.20 12.26 -8.11
CA THR A 55 9.87 13.25 -8.95
C THR A 55 10.67 12.58 -10.08
N ASP A 56 10.87 11.25 -10.04
CA ASP A 56 11.62 10.51 -11.07
C ASP A 56 10.82 10.48 -12.38
N THR A 57 11.03 11.53 -13.17
CA THR A 57 10.48 11.73 -14.50
C THR A 57 11.45 11.14 -15.53
N ARG A 58 11.92 9.90 -15.33
CA ARG A 58 12.69 9.24 -16.39
C ARG A 58 11.70 8.75 -17.46
N ALA A 59 11.66 9.55 -18.52
CA ALA A 59 10.99 9.33 -19.80
C ALA A 59 11.52 8.11 -20.55
#